data_AF-A0A9N9JAE2-F1
#
_entry.id   AF-A0A9N9JAE2-F1
#
_cell.length_a   1.000
_cell.length_b   1.000
_cell.length_c   1.000
_cell.angle_alpha   90.00
_cell.angle_beta   90.00
_cell.angle_gamma   90.00
#
_symmetry.space_group_name_H-M   'P 1'
#
loop_
_entity.id
_entity.type
_entity.pdbx_description
1 polymer ?
#
loop_
_entity_poly.entity_id
_entity_poly.type
_entity_poly.pdbx_seq_one_letter_code
_entity_poly.pdbx_strand_id
1 'polypeptide(L)'
;DGVVGLISITNDAEKQFILFSKSARSDYFAQLLNEIADKVPVRRTRLSTDEKFQYINHRERIIFSIQIDLPNPELNESVAESVASDLNAMILNKAITTISTGFTNDLDNRYGFVPL
;
A
#
# COMPACT_ATOMS: atom_id res chain seq x y z
N ASP A 1 11.25 5.83 -12.49
CA ASP A 1 10.68 4.72 -13.28
C ASP A 1 10.31 3.56 -12.36
N GLY A 2 9.20 2.87 -12.65
CA GLY A 2 8.67 1.79 -11.81
C GLY A 2 7.18 1.52 -12.08
N VAL A 3 6.52 0.83 -11.15
CA VAL A 3 5.08 0.55 -11.19
C VAL A 3 4.36 1.44 -10.18
N VAL A 4 3.42 2.26 -10.65
CA VAL A 4 2.46 2.96 -9.78
C VAL A 4 1.19 2.13 -9.72
N GLY A 5 0.60 1.98 -8.53
CA GLY A 5 -0.75 1.44 -8.41
C GLY A 5 -1.57 2.12 -7.34
N LEU A 6 -2.88 2.01 -7.49
CA LEU A 6 -3.86 2.45 -6.52
C LEU A 6 -4.18 1.33 -5.55
N ILE A 7 -4.38 1.70 -4.29
CA ILE A 7 -4.80 0.80 -3.22
C ILE A 7 -5.92 1.48 -2.44
N SER A 8 -6.72 0.68 -1.75
CA SER A 8 -7.77 1.16 -0.84
C SER A 8 -7.51 0.71 0.59
N ILE A 9 -8.01 1.49 1.55
CA ILE A 9 -8.16 1.07 2.94
C ILE A 9 -9.60 0.63 3.23
N THR A 10 -9.78 -0.13 4.31
CA THR A 10 -11.08 -0.59 4.80
C THR A 10 -11.89 0.57 5.38
N ASN A 11 -13.21 0.39 5.44
CA ASN A 11 -14.11 1.39 6.02
C ASN A 11 -13.82 1.67 7.50
N ASP A 12 -13.27 0.70 8.24
CA ASP A 12 -12.91 0.89 9.65
C ASP A 12 -11.64 1.74 9.80
N ALA A 13 -10.64 1.49 8.96
CA ALA A 13 -9.43 2.33 8.89
C ALA A 13 -9.76 3.75 8.41
N GLU A 14 -10.67 3.89 7.44
CA GLU A 14 -11.12 5.19 6.92
C GLU A 14 -11.64 6.10 8.04
N LYS A 15 -12.47 5.58 8.95
CA LYS A 15 -13.03 6.35 10.08
C LYS A 15 -11.94 7.00 10.94
N GLN A 16 -10.79 6.34 11.11
CA GLN A 16 -9.66 6.90 11.85
C GLN A 16 -8.81 7.83 10.97
N PHE A 17 -8.52 7.41 9.75
CA PHE A 17 -7.67 8.14 8.80
C PHE A 17 -8.17 9.57 8.51
N ILE A 18 -9.49 9.76 8.39
CA ILE A 18 -10.07 11.08 8.13
C ILE A 18 -9.86 12.06 9.29
N LEU A 19 -9.74 11.55 10.53
CA LEU A 19 -9.55 12.36 11.74
C LEU A 19 -8.09 12.76 11.96
N PHE A 20 -7.15 12.11 11.27
CA PHE A 20 -5.74 12.42 11.40
C PHE A 20 -5.39 13.83 10.93
N SER A 21 -4.51 14.49 11.69
CA SER A 21 -3.82 15.70 11.24
C SER A 21 -2.92 15.37 10.06
N LYS A 22 -2.41 16.41 9.38
CA LYS A 22 -1.46 16.20 8.27
C LYS A 22 -0.26 15.36 8.68
N SER A 23 0.37 15.65 9.83
CA SER A 23 1.53 14.89 10.32
C SER A 23 1.18 13.44 10.64
N ALA A 24 0.03 13.20 11.29
CA ALA A 24 -0.42 11.85 11.60
C ALA A 24 -0.73 11.02 10.34
N ARG A 25 -1.19 11.66 9.25
CA ARG A 25 -1.33 10.98 7.94
C ARG A 25 0.01 10.64 7.31
N SER A 26 1.00 11.53 7.37
CA SER A 26 2.35 11.21 6.90
C SER A 26 2.97 10.06 7.70
N ASP A 27 2.79 10.05 9.03
CA ASP A 27 3.23 8.94 9.89
C ASP A 27 2.52 7.63 9.55
N TYR A 28 1.20 7.68 9.30
CA TYR A 28 0.42 6.54 8.85
C TYR A 28 0.99 5.92 7.57
N PHE A 29 1.23 6.74 6.54
CA PHE A 29 1.81 6.27 5.29
C PHE A 29 3.22 5.71 5.49
N ALA A 30 4.06 6.36 6.30
CA ALA A 30 5.40 5.88 6.59
C ALA A 30 5.37 4.47 7.21
N GLN A 31 4.49 4.25 8.19
CA GLN A 31 4.35 2.94 8.86
C GLN A 31 3.75 1.88 7.94
N LEU A 32 2.74 2.25 7.13
CA LEU A 32 2.19 1.34 6.14
C LEU A 32 3.26 0.87 5.15
N LEU A 33 4.06 1.78 4.61
CA LEU A 33 5.13 1.44 3.67
C LEU A 33 6.26 0.62 4.34
N ASN A 34 6.56 0.87 5.63
CA ASN A 34 7.50 0.03 6.40
C ASN A 34 6.98 -1.41 6.52
N GLU A 35 5.71 -1.59 6.89
CA GLU A 35 5.15 -2.94 6.99
C GLU A 35 5.02 -3.64 5.64
N ILE A 36 4.71 -2.92 4.55
CA ILE A 36 4.71 -3.50 3.20
C ILE A 36 6.12 -3.99 2.84
N ALA A 37 7.16 -3.19 3.11
CA ALA A 37 8.54 -3.56 2.83
C ALA A 37 8.94 -4.87 3.52
N ASP A 38 8.54 -5.04 4.79
CA ASP A 38 8.84 -6.23 5.59
C ASP A 38 8.04 -7.46 5.13
N LYS A 39 6.78 -7.27 4.71
CA LYS A 39 5.85 -8.38 4.40
C LYS A 39 5.89 -8.85 2.94
N VAL A 40 6.16 -7.95 1.98
CA VAL A 40 6.28 -8.24 0.53
C VAL A 40 7.76 -8.25 0.09
N PRO A 41 8.65 -8.76 0.95
CA PRO A 41 10.10 -8.47 1.02
C PRO A 41 10.67 -7.56 -0.08
N VAL A 42 10.37 -6.26 0.01
CA VAL A 42 10.87 -5.22 -0.92
C VAL A 42 11.59 -4.15 -0.12
N ARG A 43 12.67 -3.59 -0.66
CA ARG A 43 13.38 -2.51 0.05
C ARG A 43 12.46 -1.32 0.28
N ARG A 44 12.39 -0.86 1.52
CA ARG A 44 11.59 0.32 1.91
C ARG A 44 11.86 1.55 1.05
N THR A 45 13.11 1.75 0.62
CA THR A 45 13.52 2.88 -0.23
C THR A 45 12.92 2.85 -1.63
N ARG A 46 12.40 1.70 -2.08
CA ARG A 46 11.71 1.55 -3.37
C ARG A 46 10.21 1.80 -3.29
N LEU A 47 9.69 2.04 -2.09
CA LEU A 47 8.28 2.30 -1.86
C LEU A 47 8.08 3.78 -1.57
N SER A 48 7.19 4.43 -2.31
CA SER A 48 6.78 5.80 -2.03
C SER A 48 5.30 6.01 -2.27
N THR A 49 4.76 7.09 -1.72
CA THR A 49 3.41 7.59 -1.98
C THR A 49 3.51 9.10 -2.09
N ASP A 50 2.61 9.72 -2.84
CA ASP A 50 2.49 11.18 -2.89
C ASP A 50 1.70 11.75 -1.70
N GLU A 51 1.28 10.89 -0.77
CA GLU A 51 0.45 11.18 0.41
C GLU A 51 -0.90 11.82 0.09
N LYS A 52 -1.31 11.78 -1.19
CA LYS A 52 -2.63 12.24 -1.63
C LYS A 52 -3.58 11.07 -1.65
N PHE A 53 -4.83 11.37 -1.33
CA PHE A 53 -5.90 10.38 -1.36
C PHE A 53 -7.15 10.97 -2.00
N GLN A 54 -8.01 10.10 -2.52
CA GLN A 54 -9.26 10.45 -3.16
C GLN A 54 -10.39 9.58 -2.62
N TYR A 55 -11.60 10.10 -2.69
CA TYR A 55 -12.82 9.32 -2.45
C TYR A 55 -13.34 8.79 -3.77
N ILE A 56 -13.67 7.51 -3.81
CA ILE A 56 -14.41 6.89 -4.93
C ILE A 56 -15.79 6.41 -4.46
N ASN A 57 -16.65 6.06 -5.42
CA ASN A 57 -18.01 5.56 -5.18
C ASN A 57 -18.79 6.43 -4.18
N HIS A 58 -18.96 7.72 -4.45
CA HIS A 58 -19.73 8.63 -3.58
C HIS A 58 -19.25 8.70 -2.11
N ARG A 59 -17.92 8.64 -1.89
CA ARG A 59 -17.29 8.65 -0.56
C ARG A 59 -17.48 7.37 0.25
N GLU A 60 -17.64 6.24 -0.45
CA GLU A 60 -17.65 4.93 0.21
C GLU A 60 -16.25 4.37 0.47
N ARG A 61 -15.22 4.94 -0.18
CA ARG A 61 -13.89 4.37 -0.16
C ARG A 61 -12.80 5.41 -0.40
N ILE A 62 -11.78 5.39 0.46
CA ILE A 62 -10.50 6.11 0.25
C ILE A 62 -9.53 5.26 -0.57
N ILE A 63 -8.97 5.87 -1.62
CA ILE A 63 -7.85 5.32 -2.40
C ILE A 63 -6.64 6.26 -2.39
N PHE A 64 -5.44 5.70 -2.50
CA PHE A 64 -4.19 6.44 -2.67
C PHE A 64 -3.19 5.64 -3.51
N SER A 65 -2.15 6.34 -3.97
CA SER A 65 -1.11 5.74 -4.81
C SER A 65 0.04 5.16 -3.98
N ILE A 66 0.57 4.03 -4.41
CA ILE A 66 1.89 3.53 -4.02
C ILE A 66 2.72 3.34 -5.30
N GLN A 67 3.92 3.88 -5.29
CA GLN A 67 4.96 3.70 -6.30
C GLN A 67 5.95 2.65 -5.83
N ILE A 68 6.27 1.72 -6.73
CA ILE A 68 7.29 0.69 -6.58
C ILE A 68 8.36 0.98 -7.63
N ASP A 69 9.50 1.52 -7.21
CA ASP A 69 10.59 1.84 -8.12
C ASP A 69 11.24 0.59 -8.72
N LEU A 70 11.90 0.76 -9.87
CA LEU A 70 12.68 -0.31 -10.52
C LEU A 70 13.73 -0.91 -9.56
N PRO A 71 14.06 -2.21 -9.71
CA PRO A 71 15.10 -2.82 -8.90
C PRO A 71 16.47 -2.20 -9.17
N ASN A 72 17.30 -2.12 -8.13
CA ASN A 72 18.72 -1.85 -8.31
C ASN A 72 19.40 -3.12 -8.88
N PRO A 73 20.02 -3.05 -10.08
CA PRO A 73 20.69 -4.20 -10.71
C PRO A 73 21.80 -4.83 -9.86
N GLU A 74 22.41 -4.07 -8.94
CA GLU A 74 23.52 -4.54 -8.09
C GLU A 74 23.04 -5.25 -6.81
N LEU A 75 21.75 -5.15 -6.46
CA LEU A 75 21.22 -5.57 -5.16
C LEU A 75 20.34 -6.83 -5.21
N ASN A 76 20.31 -7.54 -6.36
CA ASN A 76 19.53 -8.77 -6.60
C ASN A 76 18.07 -8.65 -6.10
N GLU A 77 17.38 -7.59 -6.50
CA GLU A 77 16.04 -7.30 -6.03
C GLU A 77 14.96 -7.78 -7.00
N SER A 78 13.78 -8.08 -6.45
CA SER A 78 12.61 -8.42 -7.25
C SER A 78 12.23 -7.28 -8.21
N VAL A 79 11.85 -7.66 -9.43
CA VAL A 79 11.30 -6.73 -10.43
C VAL A 79 10.00 -6.09 -9.90
N ALA A 80 9.75 -4.84 -10.28
CA ALA A 80 8.67 -4.03 -9.73
C ALA A 80 7.29 -4.68 -9.95
N GLU A 81 7.09 -5.32 -11.11
CA GLU A 81 5.87 -6.02 -11.49
C GLU A 81 5.60 -7.24 -10.60
N SER A 82 6.66 -7.97 -10.22
CA SER A 82 6.53 -9.11 -9.29
C SER A 82 6.15 -8.61 -7.90
N VAL A 83 6.79 -7.54 -7.40
CA VAL A 83 6.42 -6.94 -6.11
C VAL A 83 4.97 -6.46 -6.11
N ALA A 84 4.53 -5.79 -7.19
CA ALA A 84 3.15 -5.35 -7.35
C ALA A 84 2.16 -6.53 -7.37
N SER A 85 2.48 -7.60 -8.11
CA SER A 85 1.68 -8.82 -8.16
C SER A 85 1.59 -9.51 -6.79
N ASP A 86 2.72 -9.63 -6.08
CA ASP A 86 2.76 -10.25 -4.75
C ASP A 86 1.98 -9.42 -3.74
N LEU A 87 2.16 -8.09 -3.72
CA LEU A 87 1.38 -7.19 -2.87
C LEU A 87 -0.12 -7.33 -3.17
N ASN A 88 -0.51 -7.35 -4.45
CA ASN A 88 -1.90 -7.55 -4.84
C ASN A 88 -2.45 -8.89 -4.33
N ALA A 89 -1.73 -9.99 -4.58
CA ALA A 89 -2.13 -11.32 -4.14
C ALA A 89 -2.25 -11.41 -2.61
N MET A 90 -1.34 -10.75 -1.88
CA MET A 90 -1.39 -10.69 -0.43
C MET A 90 -2.60 -9.91 0.07
N ILE A 91 -2.93 -8.75 -0.53
CA ILE A 91 -4.14 -7.95 -0.25
C ILE A 91 -5.41 -8.76 -0.50
N LEU A 92 -5.55 -9.38 -1.67
CA LEU A 92 -6.75 -10.13 -2.01
C LEU A 92 -6.94 -11.36 -1.11
N ASN A 93 -5.85 -12.00 -0.68
CA ASN A 93 -5.85 -13.15 0.22
C ASN A 93 -5.57 -12.79 1.68
N LYS A 94 -5.84 -11.55 2.08
CA LYS A 94 -5.51 -10.99 3.40
C LYS A 94 -5.74 -11.91 4.58
N ALA A 95 -6.87 -12.63 4.59
CA ALA A 95 -7.26 -13.52 5.69
C ALA A 95 -6.23 -14.63 6.02
N ILE A 96 -5.35 -14.98 5.08
CA ILE A 96 -4.34 -16.04 5.25
C ILE A 96 -2.90 -15.53 5.08
N THR A 97 -2.70 -14.23 4.90
CA THR A 97 -1.38 -13.63 4.68
C THR A 97 -0.97 -12.74 5.84
N THR A 98 0.32 -12.42 5.93
CA THR A 98 0.91 -11.61 7.02
C THR A 98 0.39 -10.18 7.06
N ILE A 99 -0.25 -9.70 5.99
CA ILE A 99 -0.86 -8.36 5.94
C ILE A 99 -2.18 -8.27 6.72
N SER A 100 -2.71 -9.37 7.28
CA SER A 100 -3.85 -9.36 8.20
C SER A 100 -3.58 -8.72 9.57
N THR A 101 -2.37 -8.19 9.79
CA THR A 101 -1.96 -7.57 11.06
C THR A 101 -1.32 -6.20 10.82
N GLY A 102 -1.26 -5.36 11.85
CA GLY A 102 -0.61 -4.05 11.80
C GLY A 102 -1.30 -3.03 10.87
N PHE A 103 -0.55 -2.05 10.37
CA PHE A 103 -1.03 -1.04 9.41
C PHE A 103 -1.46 -1.66 8.09
N THR A 104 -0.82 -2.74 7.64
CA THR A 104 -1.27 -3.44 6.43
C THR A 104 -2.63 -4.13 6.59
N ASN A 105 -3.09 -4.31 7.85
CA ASN A 105 -4.45 -4.78 8.10
C ASN A 105 -5.51 -3.72 7.76
N ASP A 106 -5.11 -2.51 7.43
CA ASP A 106 -6.06 -1.52 6.95
C ASP A 106 -6.38 -1.68 5.47
N LEU A 107 -5.60 -2.45 4.71
CA LEU A 107 -5.79 -2.60 3.26
C LEU A 107 -7.09 -3.34 2.93
N ASP A 108 -7.88 -2.83 1.97
CA ASP A 108 -9.16 -3.43 1.55
C ASP A 108 -8.90 -4.59 0.58
N ASN A 109 -9.15 -5.81 1.07
CA ASN A 109 -9.01 -7.05 0.31
C ASN A 109 -10.03 -7.20 -0.84
N ARG A 110 -11.06 -6.34 -0.91
CA ARG A 110 -11.99 -6.27 -2.05
C ARG A 110 -11.49 -5.37 -3.18
N TYR A 111 -10.41 -4.61 -2.94
CA TYR A 111 -9.84 -3.71 -3.94
C TYR A 111 -8.50 -4.22 -4.50
N GLY A 112 -7.59 -4.67 -3.64
CA GLY A 112 -6.26 -5.13 -4.08
C GLY A 112 -5.29 -3.98 -4.38
N PHE A 113 -4.33 -4.25 -5.27
CA PHE A 113 -3.43 -3.26 -5.87
C PHE A 113 -3.72 -3.20 -7.37
N VAL A 114 -4.09 -2.01 -7.86
CA VAL A 114 -4.50 -1.78 -9.25
C VAL A 114 -3.45 -0.90 -9.95
N PRO A 115 -2.62 -1.45 -10.84
CA PRO A 115 -1.63 -0.68 -11.59
C PRO A 115 -2.27 0.44 -12.44
N LEU A 116 -1.58 1.57 -12.58
CA LEU A 116 -1.96 2.72 -13.42
C LEU A 116 -1.33 2.67 -14.81
#